data_AF-A0A9Q0P9I1-F1
#
_entry.id   AF-A0A9Q0P9I1-F1
#
_cell.length_a   1.000
_cell.length_b   1.000
_cell.length_c   1.000
_cell.angle_alpha   90.00
_cell.angle_beta   90.00
_cell.angle_gamma   90.00
#
_symmetry.space_group_name_H-M   'P 1'
#
loop_
_entity.id
_entity.type
_entity.pdbx_description
1 polymer ?
#
loop_
_entity_poly.entity_id
_entity_poly.type
_entity_poly.pdbx_seq_one_letter_code
_entity_poly.pdbx_strand_id
1 'polypeptide(L)'
;MANCNPQKKVLLLCGDFMEDYETMVPFQALQAYGIAVDTVCPGKKAGDCCRTVIQDSGAYHGYKTYTEKLGHNFQSQCKLRRS
;
A
#
# COMPACT_ATOMS: atom_id res chain seq x y z
N MET A 1 25.42 -3.10 -26.91
CA MET A 1 24.63 -1.88 -26.63
C MET A 1 23.70 -2.20 -25.46
N ALA A 2 24.10 -1.87 -24.23
CA ALA A 2 23.26 -2.11 -23.06
C ALA A 2 22.20 -1.01 -22.99
N ASN A 3 20.97 -1.33 -23.34
CA ASN A 3 19.84 -0.45 -23.08
C ASN A 3 19.47 -0.58 -21.59
N CYS A 4 20.26 0.04 -20.71
CA CYS A 4 19.97 0.14 -19.29
C CYS A 4 18.84 1.14 -19.08
N ASN A 5 17.60 0.69 -19.32
CA ASN A 5 16.44 1.44 -18.87
C ASN A 5 16.53 1.53 -17.34
N PRO A 6 16.56 2.73 -16.72
CA PRO A 6 16.71 2.84 -15.28
C PRO A 6 15.59 2.06 -14.58
N GLN A 7 15.96 1.24 -13.58
CA GLN A 7 14.98 0.55 -12.75
C GLN A 7 14.03 1.58 -12.14
N LYS A 8 12.75 1.53 -12.52
CA LYS A 8 11.72 2.43 -12.01
C LYS A 8 11.53 2.16 -10.51
N LYS A 9 11.38 3.23 -9.74
CA LYS A 9 11.12 3.17 -8.29
C LYS A 9 9.88 3.98 -7.94
N VAL A 10 9.07 3.44 -7.04
CA VAL A 10 7.83 4.05 -6.55
C VAL A 10 7.87 4.12 -5.04
N LEU A 11 7.43 5.25 -4.48
CA LEU A 11 7.20 5.43 -3.06
C LEU A 11 5.69 5.32 -2.80
N LEU A 12 5.28 4.35 -2.01
CA LEU A 12 3.90 4.16 -1.57
C LEU A 12 3.74 4.80 -0.18
N LEU A 13 2.96 5.87 -0.09
CA LEU A 13 2.61 6.50 1.18
C LEU A 13 1.50 5.69 1.84
N CYS A 14 1.79 5.13 3.00
CA CYS A 14 0.87 4.32 3.79
C CYS A 14 0.42 5.10 5.03
N GLY A 15 -0.75 4.72 5.56
CA GLY A 15 -1.28 5.24 6.81
C GLY A 15 -2.07 4.18 7.56
N ASP A 16 -2.34 4.44 8.84
CA ASP A 16 -3.31 3.62 9.57
C ASP A 16 -4.72 3.87 9.07
N PHE A 17 -5.48 2.80 8.93
CA PHE A 17 -6.84 2.74 8.37
C PHE A 17 -6.93 3.19 6.90
N MET A 18 -5.88 2.97 6.11
CA MET A 18 -5.97 3.08 4.64
C MET A 18 -6.77 1.92 4.05
N GLU A 19 -7.32 2.11 2.84
CA GLU A 19 -8.09 1.07 2.16
C GLU A 19 -7.19 -0.11 1.74
N ASP A 20 -7.60 -1.33 2.07
CA ASP A 20 -6.78 -2.55 1.96
C ASP A 20 -6.40 -2.84 0.50
N TYR A 21 -7.36 -2.76 -0.42
CA TYR A 21 -7.14 -3.04 -1.84
C TYR A 21 -6.33 -1.94 -2.52
N GLU A 22 -6.58 -0.68 -2.21
CA GLU A 22 -5.82 0.47 -2.72
C GLU A 22 -4.34 0.44 -2.30
N THR A 23 -4.00 -0.34 -1.28
CA THR A 23 -2.61 -0.52 -0.87
C THR A 23 -2.01 -1.80 -1.40
N MET A 24 -2.67 -2.94 -1.16
CA MET A 24 -2.12 -4.27 -1.44
C MET A 24 -2.02 -4.53 -2.94
N VAL A 25 -3.04 -4.16 -3.71
CA VAL A 25 -3.08 -4.42 -5.16
C VAL A 25 -1.97 -3.68 -5.89
N PRO A 26 -1.77 -2.36 -5.74
CA PRO A 26 -0.67 -1.69 -6.43
C PRO A 26 0.69 -2.12 -5.91
N PHE A 27 0.85 -2.39 -4.60
CA PHE A 27 2.11 -2.88 -4.05
C PHE A 27 2.55 -4.20 -4.71
N GLN A 28 1.63 -5.17 -4.78
CA GLN A 28 1.92 -6.47 -5.40
C GLN A 28 2.07 -6.37 -6.92
N ALA A 29 1.21 -5.61 -7.59
CA ALA A 29 1.28 -5.45 -9.04
C ALA A 29 2.61 -4.81 -9.47
N LEU A 30 3.01 -3.71 -8.85
CA LEU A 30 4.26 -3.02 -9.17
C LEU A 30 5.48 -3.92 -8.93
N GLN A 31 5.50 -4.68 -7.84
CA GLN A 31 6.56 -5.66 -7.60
C GLN A 31 6.58 -6.79 -8.64
N ALA A 32 5.41 -7.30 -9.04
CA ALA A 32 5.30 -8.32 -10.08
C ALA A 32 5.84 -7.84 -11.44
N TYR A 33 5.71 -6.55 -11.74
CA TYR A 33 6.32 -5.92 -12.93
C TYR A 33 7.81 -5.55 -12.77
N GLY A 34 8.44 -5.94 -11.65
CA GLY A 34 9.86 -5.67 -11.40
C GLY A 34 10.17 -4.20 -11.06
N ILE A 35 9.17 -3.43 -10.64
CA ILE A 35 9.34 -2.05 -10.17
C ILE A 35 9.67 -2.10 -8.68
N ALA A 36 10.70 -1.36 -8.24
CA ALA A 36 11.01 -1.30 -6.82
C ALA A 36 9.99 -0.41 -6.11
N VAL A 37 9.35 -0.92 -5.07
CA VAL A 37 8.35 -0.18 -4.28
C VAL A 37 8.85 -0.03 -2.85
N ASP A 38 8.98 1.21 -2.38
CA ASP A 38 9.28 1.52 -0.99
C ASP A 38 7.98 2.00 -0.31
N THR A 39 7.62 1.44 0.83
CA THR A 39 6.39 1.82 1.57
C THR A 39 6.77 2.59 2.82
N VAL A 40 6.21 3.78 3.04
CA VAL A 40 6.50 4.60 4.22
C VAL A 40 5.23 5.02 4.93
N CYS A 41 5.24 5.02 6.26
CA CYS A 41 4.16 5.55 7.09
C CYS A 41 4.75 6.53 8.11
N PRO A 42 4.27 7.78 8.19
CA PRO A 42 4.71 8.72 9.22
C PRO A 42 4.58 8.11 10.62
N GLY A 43 5.62 8.28 11.44
CA GLY A 43 5.64 7.75 12.81
C GLY A 43 5.91 6.25 12.95
N LYS A 44 6.06 5.50 11.84
CA LYS A 44 6.37 4.06 11.86
C LYS A 44 7.74 3.75 11.26
N LYS A 45 8.36 2.70 11.78
CA LYS A 45 9.66 2.18 11.36
C LYS A 45 9.50 0.98 10.43
N ALA A 46 10.60 0.59 9.79
CA ALA A 46 10.63 -0.59 8.95
C ALA A 46 10.24 -1.84 9.75
N GLY A 47 9.29 -2.61 9.24
CA GLY A 47 8.78 -3.80 9.91
C GLY A 47 7.52 -3.56 10.74
N ASP A 48 7.17 -2.31 11.04
CA ASP A 48 5.90 -1.99 11.70
C ASP A 48 4.72 -2.22 10.75
N CYS A 49 3.58 -2.62 11.31
CA CYS A 49 2.36 -2.85 10.53
C CYS A 49 1.43 -1.64 10.58
N CYS A 50 0.89 -1.25 9.42
CA CYS A 50 -0.27 -0.38 9.28
C CYS A 50 -1.53 -1.24 9.28
N ARG A 51 -2.53 -0.84 10.06
CA ARG A 51 -3.84 -1.49 10.01
C ARG A 51 -4.61 -0.94 8.81
N THR A 52 -5.26 -1.78 8.03
CA THR A 52 -6.08 -1.35 6.89
C THR A 52 -7.58 -1.50 7.18
N VAL A 53 -8.40 -0.90 6.33
CA VAL A 53 -9.85 -1.07 6.30
C VAL A 53 -10.30 -1.54 4.93
N ILE A 54 -11.32 -2.38 4.90
CA ILE A 54 -12.04 -2.73 3.68
C ILE A 54 -13.25 -1.79 3.59
N GLN A 55 -13.29 -0.96 2.56
CA GLN A 55 -14.42 -0.07 2.28
C GLN A 55 -15.41 -0.78 1.35
N ASP A 56 -16.34 -1.51 1.95
CA ASP A 56 -17.40 -2.22 1.22
C ASP A 56 -18.51 -1.24 0.86
N SER A 57 -18.81 -1.09 -0.44
CA SER A 57 -19.77 -0.12 -1.00
C SER A 57 -21.18 -0.11 -0.39
N GLY A 58 -21.55 -1.14 0.40
CA GLY A 58 -22.80 -1.17 1.16
C GLY A 58 -24.06 -1.31 0.29
N ALA A 59 -23.92 -1.34 -1.04
CA ALA A 59 -25.01 -1.40 -2.01
C ALA A 59 -25.90 -2.64 -1.84
N TYR A 60 -25.32 -3.77 -1.40
CA TYR A 60 -26.08 -5.00 -1.11
C TYR A 60 -27.00 -4.87 0.12
N HIS A 61 -26.67 -3.97 1.06
CA HIS A 61 -27.40 -3.77 2.31
C HIS A 61 -28.29 -2.52 2.29
N GLY A 62 -28.35 -1.79 1.17
CA GLY A 62 -29.16 -0.58 1.01
C GLY A 62 -28.59 0.66 1.71
N TYR A 63 -27.30 0.66 2.06
CA TYR A 63 -26.65 1.84 2.65
C TYR A 63 -26.37 2.91 1.59
N LYS A 64 -26.39 4.17 2.01
CA LYS A 64 -26.10 5.32 1.15
C LYS A 64 -24.60 5.56 0.95
N THR A 65 -23.77 4.90 1.75
CA THR A 65 -22.31 5.04 1.79
C THR A 65 -21.66 3.69 2.06
N TYR A 66 -20.32 3.65 1.99
CA TYR A 66 -19.56 2.46 2.32
C TYR A 66 -19.66 2.08 3.81
N THR A 67 -19.39 0.82 4.09
CA THR A 67 -19.15 0.29 5.43
C THR A 67 -17.69 -0.06 5.59
N GLU A 68 -17.13 0.24 6.75
CA GLU A 68 -15.73 -0.07 7.06
C GLU A 68 -15.65 -1.36 7.86
N LYS A 69 -14.81 -2.29 7.39
CA LYS A 69 -14.46 -3.52 8.11
C LYS A 69 -12.96 -3.54 8.31
N LEU A 70 -12.50 -4.19 9.38
CA LEU A 70 -11.08 -4.38 9.59
C LEU A 70 -10.49 -5.23 8.45
N GLY A 71 -9.45 -4.70 7.80
CA GLY A 71 -8.70 -5.38 6.76
C GLY A 71 -7.48 -6.11 7.31
N HIS A 72 -6.52 -6.38 6.43
CA HIS A 72 -5.28 -7.04 6.78
C HIS A 72 -4.30 -6.11 7.50
N ASN A 73 -3.32 -6.68 8.21
CA ASN A 73 -2.20 -5.90 8.70
C ASN A 73 -1.16 -5.76 7.59
N PHE A 74 -1.00 -4.56 7.06
CA PHE A 74 -0.02 -4.26 6.02
C PHE A 74 1.35 -4.00 6.65
N GLN A 75 2.32 -4.88 6.40
CA GLN A 75 3.67 -4.67 6.92
C GLN A 75 4.41 -3.63 6.09
N SER A 76 4.74 -2.50 6.69
CA SER A 76 5.50 -1.44 6.03
C SER A 76 6.98 -1.81 5.94
N GLN A 77 7.51 -1.92 4.72
CA GLN A 77 8.94 -2.01 4.46
C GLN A 77 9.52 -0.60 4.31
N CYS A 78 9.56 0.14 5.43
CA CYS A 78 10.11 1.51 5.45
C CYS A 78 11.60 1.50 5.13
N LYS A 79 11.95 1.67 3.84
CA LYS A 79 13.30 1.98 3.38
C LYS A 79 13.38 3.46 3.04
N LEU A 80 13.26 4.34 4.04
CA LEU A 80 13.64 5.74 3.82
C LEU A 80 15.16 5.80 3.68
N ARG A 81 15.66 5.62 2.46
CA ARG A 81 17.07 5.89 2.12
C ARG A 81 17.30 7.38 2.33
N ARG A 82 17.87 7.74 3.49
CA ARG A 82 18.50 9.04 3.69
C ARG A 82 19.62 9.15 2.65
N SER A 83 19.54 10.17 1.80
CA SER A 83 20.59 10.53 0.83
C SER A 83 21.88 10.89 1.54
#